data_AF-A0A352KR34-F1
#
_entry.id   AF-A0A352KR34-F1
#
_cell.length_a   1.000
_cell.length_b   1.000
_cell.length_c   1.000
_cell.angle_alpha   90.00
_cell.angle_beta   90.00
_cell.angle_gamma   90.00
#
_symmetry.space_group_name_H-M   'P 1'
#
loop_
_entity.id
_entity.type
_entity.pdbx_description
1 polymer ?
#
loop_
_entity_poly.entity_id
_entity_poly.type
_entity_poly.pdbx_seq_one_letter_code
_entity_poly.pdbx_strand_id
1 'polypeptide(L)'
;VANPTFNYAFCKGYYARAANGKMHGRVSRLLVTPLVQALTKTVGHHDYLQYIDSFRYPLAGEFSFQANVIKDIRLPSDWGLEIGVLSELNRNYSNNRLCQVDIADSYDHKHQDLSLQNDEQGLSKMSIDISKSLFRKLATNGVVFNSETFRSIKATYYRVALDFVETYYNDAKMNGLSLDIHTEEKAIEMFAQNIITAGNSFLEHPMEQPFMPSWNRVVSAKADILEALRTAVSKDMAEYA
;
A
#
# COMPACT_ATOMS: atom_id res chain seq x y z
N VAL A 1 19.92 -13.30 7.78
CA VAL A 1 20.08 -13.71 9.19
C VAL A 1 19.62 -12.57 10.08
N ALA A 2 18.53 -12.71 10.83
CA ALA A 2 18.09 -11.69 11.79
C ALA A 2 18.90 -11.83 13.09
N ASN A 3 19.65 -10.80 13.48
CA ASN A 3 20.39 -10.81 14.74
C ASN A 3 19.38 -10.76 15.91
N PRO A 4 19.37 -11.74 16.83
CA PRO A 4 18.40 -11.79 17.94
C PRO A 4 18.55 -10.62 18.92
N THR A 5 19.66 -9.88 18.89
CA THR A 5 19.83 -8.66 19.71
C THR A 5 19.09 -7.45 19.14
N PHE A 6 18.61 -7.52 17.89
CA PHE A 6 17.88 -6.41 17.28
C PHE A 6 16.46 -6.34 17.81
N ASN A 7 16.12 -5.19 18.37
CA ASN A 7 14.85 -4.98 19.04
C ASN A 7 13.76 -4.47 18.06
N TYR A 8 13.73 -4.99 16.84
CA TYR A 8 12.74 -4.63 15.83
C TYR A 8 11.51 -5.54 15.93
N ALA A 9 10.32 -4.93 15.92
CA ALA A 9 9.04 -5.62 15.89
C ALA A 9 8.60 -5.96 14.46
N PHE A 10 9.00 -5.15 13.48
CA PHE A 10 8.64 -5.30 12.07
C PHE A 10 9.79 -4.91 11.16
N CYS A 11 9.92 -5.61 10.04
CA CYS A 11 10.91 -5.35 9.00
C CYS A 11 10.22 -5.37 7.63
N LYS A 12 10.32 -4.27 6.89
CA LYS A 12 9.89 -4.17 5.49
C LYS A 12 11.05 -4.58 4.57
N GLY A 13 10.83 -5.59 3.74
CA GLY A 13 11.72 -5.87 2.62
C GLY A 13 11.52 -4.85 1.51
N TYR A 14 12.59 -4.41 0.89
CA TYR A 14 12.55 -3.61 -0.32
C TYR A 14 13.58 -4.08 -1.34
N TYR A 15 13.35 -3.74 -2.60
CA TYR A 15 14.20 -4.14 -3.73
C TYR A 15 13.89 -3.25 -4.94
N ALA A 16 14.87 -3.08 -5.81
CA ALA A 16 14.67 -2.40 -7.08
C ALA A 16 13.71 -3.20 -7.98
N ARG A 17 12.75 -2.51 -8.59
CA ARG A 17 11.76 -3.11 -9.51
C ARG A 17 12.13 -2.78 -10.96
N ALA A 18 13.06 -3.55 -11.52
CA ALA A 18 13.44 -3.47 -12.91
C ALA A 18 13.63 -4.87 -13.50
N ALA A 19 13.06 -5.10 -14.68
CA ALA A 19 13.16 -6.35 -15.42
C ALA A 19 12.99 -6.08 -16.92
N ASN A 20 13.63 -6.88 -17.77
CA ASN A 20 13.56 -6.75 -19.23
C ASN A 20 13.94 -5.36 -19.75
N GLY A 21 14.93 -4.71 -19.13
CA GLY A 21 15.39 -3.37 -19.50
C GLY A 21 14.35 -2.28 -19.27
N LYS A 22 13.38 -2.49 -18.38
CA LYS A 22 12.30 -1.55 -18.05
C LYS A 22 12.15 -1.36 -16.54
N MET A 23 11.72 -0.17 -16.15
CA MET A 23 11.30 0.12 -14.78
C MET A 23 9.85 -0.31 -14.54
N HIS A 24 9.59 -0.87 -13.36
CA HIS A 24 8.26 -1.36 -12.95
C HIS A 24 7.79 -0.69 -11.65
N GLY A 25 6.67 -1.15 -11.08
CA GLY A 25 6.14 -0.62 -9.82
C GLY A 25 5.34 0.67 -9.94
N ARG A 26 4.57 0.83 -11.03
CA ARG A 26 3.74 2.03 -11.31
C ARG A 26 2.89 2.48 -10.13
N VAL A 27 2.25 1.58 -9.41
CA VAL A 27 1.42 1.97 -8.25
C VAL A 27 2.24 2.62 -7.16
N SER A 28 3.46 2.14 -6.90
CA SER A 28 4.33 2.79 -5.91
C SER A 28 4.84 4.14 -6.43
N ARG A 29 5.37 4.15 -7.66
CA ARG A 29 6.04 5.30 -8.29
C ARG A 29 5.09 6.44 -8.66
N LEU A 30 3.97 6.10 -9.28
CA LEU A 30 3.05 7.05 -9.93
C LEU A 30 1.77 7.28 -9.15
N LEU A 31 1.34 6.35 -8.28
CA LEU A 31 0.17 6.56 -7.40
C LEU A 31 0.61 6.95 -5.99
N VAL A 32 1.24 6.06 -5.23
CA VAL A 32 1.43 6.24 -3.78
C VAL A 32 2.31 7.45 -3.47
N THR A 33 3.52 7.53 -4.02
CA THR A 33 4.43 8.65 -3.73
C THR A 33 3.80 10.00 -4.14
N PRO A 34 3.26 10.17 -5.37
CA PRO A 34 2.62 11.44 -5.75
C PRO A 34 1.35 11.75 -4.94
N LEU A 35 0.56 10.74 -4.57
CA LEU A 35 -0.65 10.92 -3.77
C LEU A 35 -0.33 11.33 -2.34
N VAL A 36 0.69 10.74 -1.72
CA VAL A 36 1.17 11.12 -0.37
C VAL A 36 1.67 12.57 -0.38
N GLN A 37 2.42 12.97 -1.40
CA GLN A 37 2.83 14.37 -1.57
C GLN A 37 1.66 15.31 -1.82
N ALA A 38 0.70 14.92 -2.65
CA ALA A 38 -0.51 15.70 -2.91
C ALA A 38 -1.35 15.89 -1.64
N LEU A 39 -1.58 14.80 -0.90
CA LEU A 39 -2.26 14.83 0.39
C LEU A 39 -1.55 15.78 1.34
N THR A 40 -0.22 15.66 1.50
CA THR A 40 0.58 16.55 2.36
C THR A 40 0.43 18.03 1.96
N LYS A 41 0.41 18.35 0.66
CA LYS A 41 0.18 19.72 0.17
C LYS A 41 -1.24 20.22 0.45
N THR A 42 -2.24 19.34 0.42
CA THR A 42 -3.66 19.71 0.61
C THR A 42 -4.11 19.75 2.06
N VAL A 43 -3.70 18.80 2.89
CA VAL A 43 -4.13 18.67 4.30
C VAL A 43 -3.11 19.24 5.27
N GLY A 44 -1.93 19.62 4.79
CA GLY A 44 -0.83 20.10 5.60
C GLY A 44 0.09 18.98 6.11
N HIS A 45 1.01 19.36 6.99
CA HIS A 45 1.93 18.41 7.62
C HIS A 45 1.16 17.37 8.44
N HIS A 46 1.48 16.09 8.24
CA HIS A 46 0.87 14.99 8.96
C HIS A 46 1.88 13.85 9.18
N ASP A 47 2.10 13.45 10.43
CA ASP A 47 3.07 12.42 10.82
C ASP A 47 2.86 11.08 10.10
N TYR A 48 1.61 10.64 9.93
CA TYR A 48 1.26 9.46 9.16
C TYR A 48 1.71 9.53 7.70
N LEU A 49 1.54 10.67 7.02
CA LEU A 49 1.97 10.83 5.63
C LEU A 49 3.50 10.81 5.53
N GLN A 50 4.18 11.50 6.45
CA GLN A 50 5.64 11.46 6.55
C GLN A 50 6.14 10.04 6.83
N TYR A 51 5.44 9.30 7.69
CA TYR A 51 5.74 7.91 7.98
C TYR A 51 5.62 7.03 6.73
N ILE A 52 4.53 7.11 5.97
CA ILE A 52 4.37 6.35 4.72
C ILE A 52 5.43 6.73 3.69
N ASP A 53 5.74 8.03 3.55
CA ASP A 53 6.76 8.55 2.63
C ASP A 53 8.18 8.07 2.98
N SER A 54 8.43 7.71 4.25
CA SER A 54 9.73 7.19 4.68
C SER A 54 10.04 5.76 4.18
N PHE A 55 9.05 5.04 3.66
CA PHE A 55 9.26 3.71 3.10
C PHE A 55 9.69 3.79 1.64
N ARG A 56 10.79 3.13 1.28
CA ARG A 56 11.29 3.10 -0.10
C ARG A 56 10.29 2.42 -1.04
N TYR A 57 9.68 1.32 -0.57
CA TYR A 57 8.70 0.53 -1.30
C TYR A 57 7.54 0.16 -0.36
N PRO A 58 6.61 1.09 -0.08
CA PRO A 58 5.52 0.85 0.86
C PRO A 58 4.62 -0.33 0.43
N LEU A 59 4.55 -0.62 -0.87
CA LEU A 59 3.78 -1.71 -1.47
C LEU A 59 4.61 -2.98 -1.76
N ALA A 60 5.78 -3.16 -1.15
CA ALA A 60 6.46 -4.47 -1.18
C ALA A 60 5.67 -5.49 -0.34
N GLY A 61 5.39 -6.66 -0.91
CA GLY A 61 4.66 -7.74 -0.22
C GLY A 61 5.54 -8.47 0.81
N GLU A 62 6.85 -8.31 0.69
CA GLU A 62 7.85 -8.95 1.51
C GLU A 62 8.06 -8.16 2.80
N PHE A 63 7.62 -8.73 3.92
CA PHE A 63 7.87 -8.20 5.25
C PHE A 63 7.90 -9.33 6.28
N SER A 64 8.42 -9.01 7.46
CA SER A 64 8.37 -9.90 8.62
C SER A 64 8.04 -9.12 9.88
N PHE A 65 7.48 -9.81 10.88
CA PHE A 65 7.27 -9.26 12.20
C PHE A 65 7.37 -10.34 13.26
N GLN A 66 7.58 -9.91 14.50
CA GLN A 66 7.50 -10.81 15.65
C GLN A 66 6.08 -11.36 15.80
N ALA A 67 5.94 -12.63 16.18
CA ALA A 67 4.66 -13.32 16.25
C ALA A 67 3.64 -12.68 17.21
N ASN A 68 4.06 -11.87 18.17
CA ASN A 68 3.16 -11.09 19.03
C ASN A 68 2.48 -9.93 18.29
N VAL A 69 3.12 -9.34 17.26
CA VAL A 69 2.58 -8.21 16.51
C VAL A 69 1.27 -8.56 15.81
N ILE A 70 1.14 -9.78 15.27
CA ILE A 70 -0.06 -10.24 14.55
C ILE A 70 -1.34 -10.18 15.39
N LYS A 71 -1.21 -10.27 16.72
CA LYS A 71 -2.36 -10.35 17.64
C LYS A 71 -3.11 -9.03 17.73
N ASP A 72 -2.38 -7.93 17.56
CA ASP A 72 -2.86 -6.57 17.83
C ASP A 72 -3.17 -5.78 16.55
N ILE A 73 -2.55 -6.13 15.43
CA ILE A 73 -2.79 -5.45 14.15
C ILE A 73 -4.07 -5.96 13.47
N ARG A 74 -4.78 -5.06 12.80
CA ARG A 74 -5.93 -5.40 11.96
C ARG A 74 -5.50 -5.43 10.49
N LEU A 75 -5.54 -6.60 9.87
CA LEU A 75 -5.16 -6.76 8.47
C LEU A 75 -6.34 -6.41 7.55
N PRO A 76 -6.17 -5.52 6.55
CA PRO A 76 -7.11 -5.41 5.44
C PRO A 76 -7.15 -6.70 4.64
N SER A 77 -8.28 -6.98 4.01
CA SER A 77 -8.46 -8.12 3.10
C SER A 77 -8.42 -7.73 1.62
N ASP A 78 -8.20 -6.45 1.31
CA ASP A 78 -8.16 -5.89 -0.05
C ASP A 78 -6.73 -5.53 -0.47
N TRP A 79 -6.59 -4.87 -1.61
CA TRP A 79 -5.30 -4.40 -2.13
C TRP A 79 -4.68 -3.26 -1.31
N GLY A 80 -5.35 -2.80 -0.26
CA GLY A 80 -4.82 -1.90 0.76
C GLY A 80 -3.99 -2.62 1.83
N LEU A 81 -3.82 -3.95 1.76
CA LEU A 81 -3.11 -4.76 2.76
C LEU A 81 -1.78 -4.13 3.20
N GLU A 82 -0.88 -3.82 2.28
CA GLU A 82 0.45 -3.30 2.62
C GLU A 82 0.37 -1.94 3.32
N ILE A 83 -0.48 -1.03 2.84
CA ILE A 83 -0.69 0.29 3.45
C ILE A 83 -1.39 0.17 4.80
N GLY A 84 -2.35 -0.73 4.94
CA GLY A 84 -3.06 -0.98 6.18
C GLY A 84 -2.16 -1.60 7.24
N VAL A 85 -1.30 -2.55 6.87
CA VAL A 85 -0.25 -3.08 7.76
C VAL A 85 0.64 -1.94 8.27
N LEU A 86 1.15 -1.09 7.36
CA LEU A 86 1.96 0.06 7.75
C LEU A 86 1.19 1.04 8.65
N SER A 87 -0.10 1.25 8.38
CA SER A 87 -0.99 2.10 9.18
C SER A 87 -1.22 1.59 10.60
N GLU A 88 -1.34 0.28 10.77
CA GLU A 88 -1.50 -0.36 12.07
C GLU A 88 -0.18 -0.38 12.85
N LEU A 89 0.96 -0.55 12.17
CA LEU A 89 2.27 -0.45 12.79
C LEU A 89 2.54 0.97 13.30
N ASN A 90 2.24 1.99 12.49
CA ASN A 90 2.36 3.39 12.90
C ASN A 90 1.51 3.72 14.14
N ARG A 91 0.35 3.08 14.28
CA ARG A 91 -0.55 3.28 15.42
C ARG A 91 -0.04 2.60 16.70
N ASN A 92 0.48 1.38 16.58
CA ASN A 92 0.71 0.49 17.71
C ASN A 92 2.19 0.40 18.14
N TYR A 93 3.12 0.85 17.30
CA TYR A 93 4.57 0.72 17.53
C TYR A 93 5.29 2.04 17.24
N SER A 94 6.32 2.31 18.03
CA SER A 94 7.22 3.45 17.80
C SER A 94 8.15 3.19 16.61
N ASN A 95 8.53 4.25 15.88
CA ASN A 95 9.36 4.13 14.68
C ASN A 95 10.70 3.40 14.89
N ASN A 96 11.30 3.50 16.09
CA ASN A 96 12.56 2.80 16.43
C ASN A 96 12.40 1.26 16.54
N ARG A 97 11.17 0.74 16.50
CA ARG A 97 10.85 -0.69 16.44
C ARG A 97 10.69 -1.20 15.01
N LEU A 98 10.84 -0.34 14.00
CA LEU A 98 10.59 -0.65 12.61
C LEU A 98 11.88 -0.50 11.83
N CYS A 99 12.15 -1.42 10.91
CA CYS A 99 13.29 -1.32 10.00
C CYS A 99 12.90 -1.68 8.56
N GLN A 100 13.79 -1.34 7.64
CA GLN A 100 13.69 -1.67 6.23
C GLN A 100 15.01 -2.32 5.79
N VAL A 101 14.94 -3.36 4.96
CA VAL A 101 16.12 -4.08 4.49
C VAL A 101 16.04 -4.33 2.99
N ASP A 102 17.16 -4.12 2.31
CA ASP A 102 17.33 -4.52 0.92
C ASP A 102 17.44 -6.05 0.84
N ILE A 103 16.54 -6.71 0.11
CA ILE A 103 16.45 -8.17 0.08
C ILE A 103 16.82 -8.79 -1.26
N ALA A 104 16.97 -7.99 -2.33
CA ALA A 104 17.26 -8.52 -3.65
C ALA A 104 17.87 -7.45 -4.56
N ASP A 105 18.89 -7.85 -5.33
CA ASP A 105 19.51 -7.00 -6.35
C ASP A 105 18.49 -6.61 -7.44
N SER A 106 17.73 -7.60 -7.92
CA SER A 106 16.68 -7.47 -8.92
C SER A 106 15.59 -8.48 -8.61
N TYR A 107 14.34 -8.02 -8.59
CA TYR A 107 13.19 -8.89 -8.40
C TYR A 107 12.18 -8.65 -9.52
N ASP A 108 12.01 -9.67 -10.36
CA ASP A 108 10.93 -9.70 -11.35
C ASP A 108 9.64 -10.12 -10.66
N HIS A 109 8.67 -9.20 -10.58
CA HIS A 109 7.40 -9.46 -9.93
C HIS A 109 6.31 -9.63 -10.97
N LYS A 110 5.23 -10.33 -10.59
CA LYS A 110 4.05 -10.51 -11.43
C LYS A 110 3.53 -9.16 -11.94
N HIS A 111 3.61 -8.95 -13.24
CA HIS A 111 3.06 -7.78 -13.89
C HIS A 111 1.52 -7.87 -13.94
N GLN A 112 0.87 -6.74 -13.67
CA GLN A 112 -0.57 -6.58 -13.77
C GLN A 112 -0.88 -5.59 -14.90
N ASP A 113 -1.96 -5.85 -15.63
CA ASP A 113 -2.45 -4.93 -16.62
C ASP A 113 -2.98 -3.65 -15.96
N LEU A 114 -2.88 -2.54 -16.69
CA LEU A 114 -3.44 -1.26 -16.24
C LEU A 114 -4.95 -1.36 -15.99
N SER A 115 -5.65 -2.16 -16.78
CA SER A 115 -7.11 -2.29 -16.74
C SER A 115 -7.85 -0.96 -16.93
N LEU A 116 -7.44 -0.19 -17.95
CA LEU A 116 -7.99 1.15 -18.25
C LEU A 116 -9.52 1.19 -18.42
N GLN A 117 -10.14 0.06 -18.77
CA GLN A 117 -11.58 -0.06 -19.05
C GLN A 117 -12.32 -0.87 -17.98
N ASN A 118 -11.65 -1.29 -16.90
CA ASN A 118 -12.25 -2.10 -15.85
C ASN A 118 -11.64 -1.74 -14.49
N ASP A 119 -12.41 -1.02 -13.68
CA ASP A 119 -12.03 -0.58 -12.35
C ASP A 119 -12.10 -1.68 -11.28
N GLU A 120 -12.62 -2.85 -11.61
CA GLU A 120 -12.66 -4.02 -10.73
C GLU A 120 -11.44 -4.94 -10.87
N GLN A 121 -10.49 -4.61 -11.75
CA GLN A 121 -9.33 -5.46 -12.05
C GLN A 121 -8.02 -4.68 -12.11
N GLY A 122 -6.91 -5.44 -12.02
CA GLY A 122 -5.55 -4.93 -12.25
C GLY A 122 -5.17 -3.73 -11.40
N LEU A 123 -4.39 -2.82 -12.02
CA LEU A 123 -3.90 -1.63 -11.34
C LEU A 123 -4.99 -0.61 -11.02
N SER A 124 -6.10 -0.62 -11.77
CA SER A 124 -7.23 0.27 -11.53
C SER A 124 -7.86 0.00 -10.16
N LYS A 125 -8.28 -1.25 -9.89
CA LYS A 125 -8.81 -1.65 -8.57
C LYS A 125 -7.83 -1.38 -7.45
N MET A 126 -6.58 -1.79 -7.64
CA MET A 126 -5.51 -1.59 -6.64
C MET A 126 -5.38 -0.11 -6.26
N SER A 127 -5.45 0.80 -7.22
CA SER A 127 -5.35 2.24 -6.95
C SER A 127 -6.53 2.82 -6.17
N ILE A 128 -7.74 2.30 -6.41
CA ILE A 128 -8.94 2.68 -5.69
C ILE A 128 -8.83 2.24 -4.23
N ASP A 129 -8.50 0.97 -3.99
CA ASP A 129 -8.42 0.38 -2.65
C ASP A 129 -7.31 1.02 -1.80
N ILE A 130 -6.14 1.30 -2.40
CA ILE A 130 -5.04 2.02 -1.74
C ILE A 130 -5.46 3.45 -1.38
N SER A 131 -6.10 4.17 -2.30
CA SER A 131 -6.55 5.54 -2.07
C SER A 131 -7.58 5.60 -0.93
N LYS A 132 -8.57 4.69 -0.94
CA LYS A 132 -9.54 4.55 0.16
C LYS A 132 -8.85 4.28 1.50
N SER A 133 -7.84 3.42 1.51
CA SER A 133 -7.08 3.10 2.73
C SER A 133 -6.39 4.33 3.31
N LEU A 134 -5.76 5.15 2.48
CA LEU A 134 -5.15 6.42 2.89
C LEU A 134 -6.20 7.41 3.43
N PHE A 135 -7.32 7.60 2.73
CA PHE A 135 -8.38 8.52 3.13
C PHE A 135 -9.01 8.11 4.47
N ARG A 136 -9.33 6.83 4.63
CA ARG A 136 -9.86 6.29 5.88
C ARG A 136 -8.88 6.48 7.03
N LYS A 137 -7.60 6.20 6.83
CA LYS A 137 -6.58 6.38 7.87
C LYS A 137 -6.45 7.85 8.28
N LEU A 138 -6.40 8.77 7.32
CA LEU A 138 -6.38 10.20 7.61
C LEU A 138 -7.65 10.67 8.32
N ALA A 139 -8.81 10.17 7.92
CA ALA A 139 -10.07 10.49 8.58
C ALA A 139 -10.11 9.99 10.03
N THR A 140 -9.57 8.79 10.31
CA THR A 140 -9.43 8.30 11.70
C THR A 140 -8.48 9.13 12.55
N ASN A 141 -7.59 9.92 11.93
CA ASN A 141 -6.70 10.86 12.59
C ASN A 141 -7.28 12.29 12.65
N GLY A 142 -8.52 12.50 12.20
CA GLY A 142 -9.24 13.78 12.30
C GLY A 142 -9.24 14.63 11.04
N VAL A 143 -8.71 14.15 9.90
CA VAL A 143 -8.80 14.87 8.63
C VAL A 143 -10.22 14.80 8.09
N VAL A 144 -10.81 15.95 7.78
CA VAL A 144 -12.14 16.03 7.17
C VAL A 144 -11.99 16.07 5.65
N PHE A 145 -12.69 15.17 4.96
CA PHE A 145 -12.78 15.17 3.50
C PHE A 145 -14.19 15.54 3.04
N ASN A 146 -14.25 16.26 1.92
CA ASN A 146 -15.46 16.56 1.17
C ASN A 146 -15.14 16.50 -0.34
N SER A 147 -16.15 16.65 -1.19
CA SER A 147 -15.99 16.57 -2.63
C SER A 147 -14.98 17.59 -3.19
N GLU A 148 -14.95 18.80 -2.64
CA GLU A 148 -14.00 19.86 -3.00
C GLU A 148 -12.57 19.49 -2.66
N THR A 149 -12.36 18.90 -1.48
CA THR A 149 -11.05 18.40 -1.03
C THR A 149 -10.52 17.34 -1.98
N PHE A 150 -11.36 16.38 -2.41
CA PHE A 150 -10.94 15.37 -3.37
C PHE A 150 -10.65 15.94 -4.76
N ARG A 151 -11.39 16.95 -5.22
CA ARG A 151 -11.06 17.67 -6.47
C ARG A 151 -9.68 18.33 -6.39
N SER A 152 -9.37 18.99 -5.27
CA SER A 152 -8.05 19.60 -5.04
C SER A 152 -6.93 18.56 -4.91
N ILE A 153 -7.16 17.44 -4.22
CA ILE A 153 -6.21 16.32 -4.15
C ILE A 153 -5.94 15.78 -5.54
N LYS A 154 -6.97 15.50 -6.35
CA LYS A 154 -6.81 15.01 -7.73
C LYS A 154 -5.99 15.96 -8.59
N ALA A 155 -6.27 17.26 -8.53
CA ALA A 155 -5.55 18.26 -9.32
C ALA A 155 -4.07 18.35 -8.89
N THR A 156 -3.82 18.34 -7.58
CA THR A 156 -2.47 18.39 -7.01
C THR A 156 -1.69 17.12 -7.35
N TYR A 157 -2.31 15.95 -7.16
CA TYR A 157 -1.77 14.65 -7.53
C TYR A 157 -1.36 14.62 -9.00
N TYR A 158 -2.25 15.04 -9.90
CA TYR A 158 -1.99 14.98 -11.33
C TYR A 158 -0.74 15.77 -11.72
N ARG A 159 -0.57 16.98 -11.18
CA ARG A 159 0.64 17.78 -11.41
C ARG A 159 1.89 17.08 -10.86
N VAL A 160 1.85 16.66 -9.59
CA VAL A 160 3.00 16.03 -8.94
C VAL A 160 3.40 14.74 -9.65
N ALA A 161 2.44 13.92 -10.06
CA ALA A 161 2.70 12.68 -10.74
C ALA A 161 3.38 12.89 -12.11
N LEU A 162 2.98 13.91 -12.87
CA LEU A 162 3.65 14.27 -14.13
C LEU A 162 5.11 14.70 -13.90
N ASP A 163 5.39 15.50 -12.87
CA ASP A 163 6.76 15.90 -12.52
C ASP A 163 7.64 14.65 -12.19
N PHE A 164 7.04 13.64 -11.57
CA PHE A 164 7.71 12.37 -11.30
C PHE A 164 8.01 11.54 -12.56
N VAL A 165 7.20 11.63 -13.63
CA VAL A 165 7.47 10.89 -14.88
C VAL A 165 8.80 11.32 -15.47
N GLU A 166 9.08 12.61 -15.51
CA GLU A 166 10.36 13.13 -16.00
C GLU A 166 11.53 12.63 -15.14
N THR A 167 11.35 12.65 -13.81
CA THR A 167 12.36 12.14 -12.87
C THR A 167 12.65 10.66 -13.10
N TYR A 168 11.61 9.81 -13.21
CA TYR A 168 11.78 8.38 -13.47
C TYR A 168 12.30 8.09 -14.89
N TYR A 169 11.98 8.93 -15.87
CA TYR A 169 12.54 8.80 -17.22
C TYR A 169 14.05 9.02 -17.20
N ASN A 170 14.51 10.07 -16.52
CA ASN A 170 15.93 10.37 -16.36
C ASN A 170 16.64 9.27 -15.56
N ASP A 171 16.02 8.78 -14.48
CA ASP A 171 16.51 7.65 -13.67
C ASP A 171 16.63 6.36 -14.52
N ALA A 172 15.62 6.04 -15.34
CA ALA A 172 15.68 4.91 -16.24
C ALA A 172 16.84 5.05 -17.23
N LYS A 173 16.95 6.22 -17.88
CA LYS A 173 17.98 6.48 -18.89
C LYS A 173 19.39 6.38 -18.32
N MET A 174 19.65 6.91 -17.12
CA MET A 174 20.99 6.83 -16.51
C MET A 174 21.37 5.40 -16.10
N ASN A 175 20.39 4.55 -15.81
CA ASN A 175 20.59 3.14 -15.47
C ASN A 175 20.54 2.20 -16.69
N GLY A 176 20.50 2.73 -17.92
CA GLY A 176 20.41 1.92 -19.14
C GLY A 176 19.06 1.21 -19.32
N LEU A 177 18.01 1.67 -18.63
CA LEU A 177 16.64 1.19 -18.74
C LEU A 177 15.83 2.07 -19.68
N SER A 178 14.72 1.52 -20.17
CA SER A 178 13.72 2.22 -20.98
C SER A 178 12.46 2.50 -20.15
N LEU A 179 11.86 3.67 -20.38
CA LEU A 179 10.58 4.08 -19.80
C LEU A 179 9.74 4.74 -20.90
N ASP A 180 8.52 4.26 -21.08
CA ASP A 180 7.56 4.83 -22.04
C ASP A 180 6.70 5.89 -21.34
N ILE A 181 7.05 7.16 -21.55
CA ILE A 181 6.38 8.34 -20.97
C ILE A 181 4.87 8.30 -21.26
N HIS A 182 4.46 7.99 -22.49
CA HIS A 182 3.04 7.98 -22.88
C HIS A 182 2.24 6.96 -22.08
N THR A 183 2.82 5.77 -21.89
CA THR A 183 2.17 4.73 -21.08
C THR A 183 2.15 5.10 -19.59
N GLU A 184 3.17 5.76 -19.07
CA GLU A 184 3.17 6.26 -17.68
C GLU A 184 2.13 7.38 -17.48
N GLU A 185 1.98 8.32 -18.43
CA GLU A 185 0.97 9.38 -18.39
C GLU A 185 -0.46 8.82 -18.43
N LYS A 186 -0.74 7.83 -19.29
CA LYS A 186 -2.02 7.12 -19.29
C LYS A 186 -2.35 6.47 -17.94
N ALA A 187 -1.32 5.92 -17.27
CA ALA A 187 -1.48 5.39 -15.91
C ALA A 187 -1.88 6.51 -14.93
N ILE A 188 -1.24 7.69 -15.03
CA ILE A 188 -1.54 8.84 -14.17
C ILE A 188 -2.96 9.34 -14.39
N GLU A 189 -3.42 9.45 -15.63
CA GLU A 189 -4.80 9.84 -15.97
C GLU A 189 -5.81 8.89 -15.30
N MET A 190 -5.60 7.58 -15.45
CA MET A 190 -6.43 6.56 -14.81
C MET A 190 -6.40 6.68 -13.28
N PHE A 191 -5.22 6.78 -12.68
CA PHE A 191 -5.09 6.92 -11.23
C PHE A 191 -5.75 8.21 -10.70
N ALA A 192 -5.68 9.31 -11.45
CA ALA A 192 -6.33 10.56 -11.09
C ALA A 192 -7.87 10.40 -11.08
N GLN A 193 -8.42 9.65 -12.03
CA GLN A 193 -9.84 9.30 -12.02
C GLN A 193 -10.18 8.41 -10.82
N ASN A 194 -9.35 7.41 -10.53
CA ASN A 194 -9.55 6.46 -9.44
C ASN A 194 -9.46 7.09 -8.05
N ILE A 195 -8.65 8.15 -7.89
CA ILE A 195 -8.62 8.97 -6.66
C ILE A 195 -9.98 9.62 -6.41
N ILE A 196 -10.65 10.14 -7.44
CA ILE A 196 -12.00 10.70 -7.32
C ILE A 196 -13.01 9.59 -7.03
N THR A 197 -12.94 8.46 -7.73
CA THR A 197 -13.81 7.30 -7.48
C THR A 197 -13.68 6.81 -6.03
N ALA A 198 -12.45 6.68 -5.52
CA ALA A 198 -12.17 6.33 -4.14
C ALA A 198 -12.73 7.36 -3.15
N GLY A 199 -12.57 8.65 -3.43
CA GLY A 199 -13.10 9.74 -2.61
C GLY A 199 -14.62 9.74 -2.53
N ASN A 200 -15.31 9.60 -3.67
CA ASN A 200 -16.77 9.51 -3.71
C ASN A 200 -17.27 8.29 -2.93
N SER A 201 -16.68 7.11 -3.18
CA SER A 201 -17.02 5.89 -2.45
C SER A 201 -16.81 6.04 -0.94
N PHE A 202 -15.74 6.71 -0.51
CA PHE A 202 -15.48 7.02 0.90
C PHE A 202 -16.58 7.90 1.51
N LEU A 203 -17.07 8.92 0.79
CA LEU A 203 -18.14 9.80 1.26
C LEU A 203 -19.50 9.09 1.31
N GLU A 204 -19.78 8.22 0.34
CA GLU A 204 -21.05 7.48 0.23
C GLU A 204 -21.17 6.34 1.24
N HIS A 205 -20.05 5.77 1.71
CA HIS A 205 -20.02 4.60 2.58
C HIS A 205 -19.29 4.87 3.92
N PRO A 206 -19.77 5.82 4.75
CA PRO A 206 -19.07 6.25 5.96
C PRO A 206 -18.97 5.16 7.05
N MET A 207 -19.80 4.11 6.96
CA MET A 207 -19.86 3.01 7.94
C MET A 207 -19.08 1.77 7.51
N GLU A 208 -18.49 1.77 6.30
CA GLU A 208 -17.75 0.62 5.79
C GLU A 208 -16.51 0.37 6.67
N GLN A 209 -16.44 -0.82 7.27
CA GLN A 209 -15.30 -1.20 8.09
C GLN A 209 -14.19 -1.78 7.21
N PRO A 210 -13.01 -1.14 7.14
CA PRO A 210 -11.97 -1.51 6.19
C PRO A 210 -11.10 -2.70 6.63
N PHE A 211 -11.31 -3.21 7.84
CA PHE A 211 -10.44 -4.22 8.42
C PHE A 211 -11.20 -5.46 8.83
N MET A 212 -10.54 -6.61 8.67
CA MET A 212 -10.97 -7.80 9.38
C MET A 212 -10.90 -7.58 10.90
N PRO A 213 -11.77 -8.22 11.69
CA PRO A 213 -11.62 -8.27 13.14
C PRO A 213 -10.21 -8.70 13.55
N SER A 214 -9.64 -8.10 14.60
CA SER A 214 -8.35 -8.56 15.14
C SER A 214 -8.45 -10.00 15.64
N TRP A 215 -7.32 -10.72 15.67
CA TRP A 215 -7.28 -12.10 16.19
C TRP A 215 -7.76 -12.17 17.65
N ASN A 216 -7.48 -11.16 18.47
CA ASN A 216 -8.01 -11.07 19.82
C ASN A 216 -9.56 -11.06 19.83
N ARG A 217 -10.21 -10.33 18.91
CA ARG A 217 -11.68 -10.32 18.76
C ARG A 217 -12.20 -11.65 18.21
N VAL A 218 -11.51 -12.24 17.22
CA VAL A 218 -11.91 -13.52 16.62
C VAL A 218 -11.87 -14.64 17.65
N VAL A 219 -10.77 -14.77 18.39
CA VAL A 219 -10.60 -15.80 19.45
C VAL A 219 -11.60 -15.58 20.59
N SER A 220 -11.88 -14.32 20.96
CA SER A 220 -12.91 -14.01 21.96
C SER A 220 -14.32 -14.43 21.50
N ALA A 221 -14.63 -14.32 20.21
CA ALA A 221 -15.94 -14.68 19.66
C ALA A 221 -16.06 -16.19 19.35
N LYS A 222 -14.94 -16.84 19.02
CA LYS A 222 -14.86 -18.26 18.68
C LYS A 222 -13.57 -18.85 19.26
N ALA A 223 -13.67 -19.38 20.48
CA ALA A 223 -12.52 -19.86 21.24
C ALA A 223 -11.77 -21.04 20.59
N ASP A 224 -12.47 -21.87 19.81
CA ASP A 224 -11.93 -23.07 19.16
C ASP A 224 -11.36 -22.81 17.75
N ILE A 225 -11.38 -21.56 17.26
CA ILE A 225 -11.01 -21.24 15.87
C ILE A 225 -9.60 -21.69 15.48
N LEU A 226 -8.64 -21.56 16.38
CA LEU A 226 -7.24 -21.91 16.10
C LEU A 226 -7.07 -23.42 15.94
N GLU A 227 -7.79 -24.21 16.75
CA GLU A 227 -7.77 -25.67 16.64
C GLU A 227 -8.54 -26.15 15.41
N ALA A 228 -9.65 -25.49 15.08
CA ALA A 228 -10.40 -25.75 13.86
C ALA A 228 -9.54 -25.49 12.61
N LEU A 229 -8.77 -24.39 12.58
CA LEU A 229 -7.84 -24.09 11.49
C LEU A 229 -6.73 -25.15 11.39
N ARG A 230 -6.12 -25.52 12.52
CA ARG A 230 -5.09 -26.58 12.56
C ARG A 230 -5.62 -27.90 12.02
N THR A 231 -6.85 -28.25 12.40
CA THR A 231 -7.53 -29.45 11.92
C THR A 231 -7.80 -29.38 10.41
N ALA A 232 -8.27 -28.22 9.92
CA ALA A 232 -8.52 -28.01 8.49
C ALA A 232 -7.24 -28.17 7.67
N VAL A 233 -6.14 -27.53 8.08
CA VAL A 233 -4.82 -27.67 7.43
C VAL A 233 -4.34 -29.12 7.45
N SER A 234 -4.48 -29.81 8.58
CA SER A 234 -4.07 -31.21 8.68
C SER A 234 -4.86 -32.13 7.75
N LYS A 235 -6.16 -31.87 7.57
CA LYS A 235 -7.01 -32.60 6.63
C LYS A 235 -6.64 -32.33 5.17
N ASP A 236 -6.43 -31.06 4.82
CA ASP A 236 -5.99 -30.66 3.48
C ASP A 236 -4.65 -31.30 3.11
N MET A 237 -3.67 -31.26 4.03
CA MET A 237 -2.39 -31.94 3.84
C MET A 237 -2.52 -33.46 3.65
N ALA A 238 -3.51 -34.10 4.27
CA ALA A 238 -3.73 -35.55 4.12
C ALA A 238 -4.47 -35.90 2.81
N GLU A 239 -5.32 -35.01 2.30
CA GLU A 239 -6.05 -35.21 1.04
C GLU A 239 -5.14 -35.07 -0.19
N TYR A 240 -4.14 -34.19 -0.12
CA TYR A 240 -3.20 -33.89 -1.22
C TYR A 240 -1.76 -34.41 -0.99
N ALA A 241 -1.55 -35.32 -0.04
CA ALA A 241 -0.28 -36.04 0.15
C ALA A 241 -0.12 -37.19 -0.84
#